data_AF-A0A2D6KEE5-F1
#
_entry.id   AF-A0A2D6KEE5-F1
#
_cell.length_a   1.000
_cell.length_b   1.000
_cell.length_c   1.000
_cell.angle_alpha   90.00
_cell.angle_beta   90.00
_cell.angle_gamma   90.00
#
_symmetry.space_group_name_H-M   'P 1'
#
loop_
_entity.id
_entity.type
_entity.pdbx_description
1 polymer ?
#
loop_
_entity_poly.entity_id
_entity_poly.type
_entity_poly.pdbx_seq_one_letter_code
_entity_poly.pdbx_strand_id
1 'polypeptide(L)'
;MYRELINWDIYEIRTKSTSINGVMLRGRIRKFCLESNRNVLAENTEDIENSVRFAIPTGEGPEDLKGYLHKIIPDVSIELVKANIPNPILSKLKVNIGDRYEL
;
A
#
# COMPACT_ATOMS: atom_id res chain seq x y z
N MET A 1 14.79 -15.86 20.68
CA MET A 1 14.02 -16.48 19.58
C MET A 1 13.67 -15.36 18.60
N TYR A 2 14.18 -15.42 17.37
CA TYR A 2 13.80 -14.46 16.33
C TYR A 2 12.38 -14.80 15.87
N ARG A 3 11.56 -13.77 15.62
CA ARG A 3 10.24 -13.94 15.00
C ARG A 3 10.41 -14.06 13.50
N GLU A 4 9.56 -14.87 12.86
CA GLU A 4 9.47 -14.92 11.40
C GLU A 4 9.05 -13.55 10.85
N LEU A 5 9.57 -13.21 9.67
CA LEU A 5 9.23 -11.97 9.00
C LEU A 5 7.81 -12.06 8.43
N ILE A 6 7.04 -11.00 8.65
CA ILE A 6 5.75 -10.83 7.97
C ILE A 6 6.05 -10.41 6.53
N ASN A 7 5.48 -11.14 5.58
CA ASN A 7 5.52 -10.79 4.17
C ASN A 7 4.28 -9.98 3.79
N TRP A 8 4.46 -9.08 2.84
CA TRP A 8 3.45 -8.09 2.47
C TRP A 8 3.23 -8.06 0.96
N ASP A 9 1.98 -7.88 0.57
CA ASP A 9 1.58 -7.60 -0.80
C ASP A 9 1.35 -6.10 -0.95
N ILE A 10 2.08 -5.49 -1.87
CA ILE A 10 2.07 -4.04 -2.12
C ILE A 10 1.14 -3.73 -3.28
N TYR A 11 0.20 -2.84 -3.03
CA TYR A 11 -0.77 -2.35 -4.00
C TYR A 11 -0.54 -0.86 -4.28
N GLU A 12 -0.68 -0.48 -5.53
CA GLU A 12 -0.58 0.90 -5.99
C GLU A 12 -1.97 1.44 -6.32
N ILE A 13 -2.28 2.59 -5.74
CA ILE A 13 -3.50 3.35 -5.99
C ILE A 13 -3.16 4.44 -7.00
N ARG A 14 -3.93 4.47 -8.09
CA ARG A 14 -3.92 5.55 -9.07
C ARG A 14 -5.34 6.02 -9.35
N THR A 15 -5.46 7.25 -9.82
CA THR A 15 -6.71 7.85 -10.27
C THR A 15 -6.52 8.43 -11.66
N LYS A 16 -7.62 8.61 -12.40
CA LYS A 16 -7.57 9.22 -13.72
C LYS A 16 -7.48 10.75 -13.63
N SER A 17 -8.14 11.34 -12.64
CA SER A 17 -8.34 12.78 -12.55
C SER A 17 -8.39 13.31 -11.12
N THR A 18 -8.86 12.52 -10.16
CA THR A 18 -8.93 12.95 -8.76
C THR A 18 -7.53 13.04 -8.14
N SER A 19 -7.17 14.18 -7.54
CA SER A 19 -5.94 14.27 -6.75
C SER A 19 -6.05 13.42 -5.49
N ILE A 20 -5.12 12.48 -5.30
CA ILE A 20 -5.06 11.60 -4.12
C ILE A 20 -3.90 11.94 -3.19
N ASN A 21 -3.06 12.88 -3.59
CA ASN A 21 -2.02 13.46 -2.75
C ASN A 21 -2.59 14.65 -1.95
N GLY A 22 -2.23 14.74 -0.66
CA GLY A 22 -2.67 15.84 0.21
C GLY A 22 -4.11 15.73 0.74
N VAL A 23 -4.88 14.69 0.36
CA VAL A 23 -6.29 14.51 0.78
C VAL A 23 -6.47 13.54 1.95
N MET A 24 -5.42 13.33 2.75
CA MET A 24 -5.43 12.43 3.92
C MET A 24 -5.73 10.95 3.60
N LEU A 25 -5.55 10.51 2.35
CA LEU A 25 -5.91 9.14 1.91
C LEU A 25 -5.23 8.05 2.76
N ARG A 26 -3.93 8.18 3.04
CA ARG A 26 -3.18 7.25 3.93
C ARG A 26 -3.81 7.12 5.32
N GLY A 27 -4.26 8.24 5.89
CA GLY A 27 -4.92 8.25 7.19
C GLY A 27 -6.28 7.54 7.15
N ARG A 28 -7.03 7.70 6.06
CA ARG A 28 -8.31 7.00 5.83
C ARG A 28 -8.12 5.49 5.69
N ILE A 29 -7.14 5.05 4.89
CA ILE A 29 -6.76 3.64 4.76
C ILE A 29 -6.41 3.05 6.12
N ARG A 30 -5.52 3.71 6.87
CA ARG A 30 -5.13 3.28 8.22
C ARG A 30 -6.33 3.15 9.16
N LYS A 31 -7.22 4.15 9.17
CA LYS A 31 -8.42 4.14 10.03
C LYS A 31 -9.35 2.97 9.68
N PHE A 32 -9.63 2.76 8.40
CA PHE A 32 -10.47 1.65 7.94
C PHE A 32 -9.93 0.28 8.36
N CYS A 33 -8.62 0.05 8.18
CA CYS A 33 -7.99 -1.21 8.58
C CYS A 33 -7.98 -1.41 10.10
N LEU A 34 -7.76 -0.35 10.89
CA LEU A 34 -7.84 -0.43 12.35
C LEU A 34 -9.24 -0.80 12.83
N GLU A 35 -10.30 -0.21 12.25
CA GLU A 35 -11.69 -0.55 12.56
C GLU A 35 -12.03 -1.99 12.16
N SER A 36 -11.29 -2.57 11.22
CA SER A 36 -11.43 -3.95 10.74
C SER A 36 -10.46 -4.95 11.41
N ASN A 37 -9.74 -4.52 12.48
CA ASN A 37 -8.70 -5.30 13.17
C ASN A 37 -7.65 -5.90 12.21
N ARG A 38 -7.20 -5.08 11.26
CA ARG A 38 -6.32 -5.49 10.16
C ARG A 38 -5.04 -4.65 10.10
N ASN A 39 -3.92 -5.31 9.82
CA ASN A 39 -2.65 -4.63 9.60
C ASN A 39 -2.60 -3.99 8.21
N VAL A 40 -2.02 -2.79 8.14
CA VAL A 40 -1.79 -2.10 6.87
C VAL A 40 -0.60 -1.16 6.98
N LEU A 41 0.16 -1.04 5.90
CA LEU A 41 1.13 0.02 5.66
C LEU A 41 0.59 0.93 4.57
N ALA A 42 0.80 2.24 4.66
CA ALA A 42 0.33 3.19 3.63
C ALA A 42 1.27 4.39 3.51
N GLU A 43 1.81 4.63 2.31
CA GLU A 43 2.75 5.72 2.03
C GLU A 43 2.43 6.42 0.70
N ASN A 44 2.84 7.68 0.61
CA ASN A 44 2.78 8.40 -0.65
C ASN A 44 3.96 7.92 -1.49
N THR A 45 3.78 7.83 -2.80
CA THR A 45 4.90 7.55 -3.68
C THR A 45 5.81 8.78 -3.80
N GLU A 46 7.11 8.53 -3.85
CA GLU A 46 8.14 9.53 -4.17
C GLU A 46 8.69 9.34 -5.59
N ASP A 47 8.51 8.14 -6.16
CA ASP A 47 8.97 7.78 -7.50
C ASP A 47 7.93 7.97 -8.61
N ILE A 48 6.67 8.19 -8.24
CA ILE A 48 5.54 8.36 -9.16
C ILE A 48 4.69 9.53 -8.66
N GLU A 49 4.25 10.39 -9.56
CA GLU A 49 3.35 11.49 -9.21
C GLU A 49 1.92 11.01 -8.93
N ASN A 50 1.25 11.70 -8.01
CA ASN A 50 -0.16 11.47 -7.67
C ASN A 50 -0.53 9.99 -7.44
N SER A 51 0.30 9.27 -6.69
CA SER A 51 0.05 7.89 -6.32
C SER A 51 0.27 7.65 -4.83
N VAL A 52 -0.48 6.68 -4.31
CA VAL A 52 -0.38 6.20 -2.94
C VAL A 52 -0.23 4.69 -3.02
N ARG A 53 0.66 4.13 -2.21
CA ARG A 53 0.78 2.68 -2.07
C ARG A 53 0.32 2.26 -0.70
N PHE A 54 -0.34 1.12 -0.63
CA PHE A 54 -0.59 0.43 0.62
C PHE A 54 -0.07 -0.99 0.53
N ALA A 55 0.21 -1.59 1.68
CA ALA A 55 0.55 -3.00 1.77
C ALA A 55 -0.24 -3.66 2.87
N ILE A 56 -0.62 -4.91 2.62
CA ILE A 56 -1.34 -5.79 3.54
C ILE A 56 -0.51 -7.07 3.72
N PRO A 57 -0.60 -7.76 4.87
CA PRO A 57 0.04 -9.06 5.03
C PRO A 57 -0.40 -10.03 3.93
N THR A 58 0.56 -10.75 3.36
CA THR A 58 0.30 -11.72 2.29
C THR A 58 -0.72 -12.76 2.74
N GLY A 59 -1.74 -13.01 1.91
CA GLY A 59 -2.83 -13.95 2.19
C GLY A 59 -4.12 -13.34 2.77
N GLU A 60 -4.12 -12.07 3.21
CA GLU A 60 -5.32 -11.43 3.78
C GLU A 60 -6.31 -10.86 2.75
N GLY A 61 -5.94 -10.76 1.46
CA GLY A 61 -6.82 -10.29 0.37
C GLY A 61 -7.20 -8.79 0.41
N PRO A 62 -7.07 -8.00 -0.69
CA PRO A 62 -7.32 -6.55 -0.67
C PRO A 62 -8.79 -6.13 -0.85
N GLU A 63 -9.73 -7.07 -0.96
CA GLU A 63 -11.08 -6.86 -1.50
C GLU A 63 -11.89 -5.80 -0.73
N ASP A 64 -11.95 -5.89 0.59
CA ASP A 64 -12.71 -4.94 1.42
C ASP A 64 -12.15 -3.51 1.31
N LEU A 65 -10.83 -3.39 1.29
CA LEU A 65 -10.16 -2.10 1.14
C LEU A 65 -10.35 -1.54 -0.27
N LYS A 66 -10.31 -2.38 -1.31
CA LYS A 66 -10.66 -1.98 -2.67
C LYS A 66 -12.10 -1.46 -2.74
N GLY A 67 -13.04 -2.18 -2.13
CA GLY A 67 -14.44 -1.78 -2.05
C GLY A 67 -14.62 -0.44 -1.33
N TYR A 68 -13.92 -0.23 -0.22
CA TYR A 68 -13.90 1.06 0.48
C TYR A 68 -13.36 2.19 -0.41
N LEU A 69 -12.22 1.97 -1.06
CA LEU A 69 -11.57 2.97 -1.90
C LEU A 69 -12.44 3.37 -3.10
N HIS A 70 -13.09 2.43 -3.77
CA HIS A 70 -14.02 2.72 -4.86
C HIS A 70 -15.25 3.55 -4.41
N LYS A 71 -15.69 3.41 -3.15
CA LYS A 71 -16.79 4.22 -2.61
C LYS A 71 -16.39 5.68 -2.39
N ILE A 72 -15.15 5.93 -1.99
CA ILE A 72 -14.68 7.29 -1.67
C ILE A 72 -13.99 8.00 -2.84
N ILE A 73 -13.51 7.25 -3.84
CA ILE A 73 -12.81 7.74 -5.02
C ILE A 73 -13.35 6.96 -6.24
N PRO A 74 -14.31 7.52 -7.00
CA PRO A 74 -14.99 6.80 -8.08
C PRO A 74 -14.09 6.35 -9.24
N ASP A 75 -13.01 7.08 -9.53
CA ASP A 75 -12.09 6.82 -10.64
C ASP A 75 -10.80 6.10 -10.22
N VAL A 76 -10.81 5.48 -9.04
CA VAL A 76 -9.65 4.77 -8.49
C VAL A 76 -9.36 3.47 -9.25
N SER A 77 -8.07 3.18 -9.42
CA SER A 77 -7.52 1.92 -9.92
C SER A 77 -6.51 1.42 -8.89
N ILE A 78 -6.54 0.11 -8.62
CA ILE A 78 -5.76 -0.51 -7.55
C ILE A 78 -5.12 -1.79 -8.08
N GLU A 79 -3.80 -1.78 -8.23
CA GLU A 79 -3.03 -2.84 -8.85
C GLU A 79 -2.02 -3.44 -7.88
N LEU A 80 -1.84 -4.76 -7.90
CA LEU A 80 -0.76 -5.43 -7.16
C LEU A 80 0.56 -5.17 -7.90
N VAL A 81 1.52 -4.51 -7.24
CA VAL A 81 2.80 -4.13 -7.86
C VAL A 81 3.98 -4.96 -7.37
N LYS A 82 3.91 -5.51 -6.15
CA LYS A 82 4.85 -6.51 -5.65
C LYS A 82 4.13 -7.43 -4.66
N ALA A 83 4.47 -8.71 -4.67
CA ALA A 83 3.91 -9.70 -3.73
C ALA A 83 5.00 -10.27 -2.83
N ASN A 84 4.61 -10.74 -1.65
CA ASN A 84 5.46 -11.49 -0.73
C ASN A 84 6.78 -10.77 -0.36
N ILE A 85 6.69 -9.48 -0.01
CA ILE A 85 7.86 -8.66 0.34
C ILE A 85 8.01 -8.54 1.86
N PRO A 86 9.12 -8.98 2.46
CA PRO A 86 9.39 -8.73 3.86
C PRO A 86 9.80 -7.27 4.10
N ASN A 87 9.31 -6.67 5.18
CA ASN A 87 9.65 -5.30 5.62
C ASN A 87 9.64 -4.25 4.47
N PRO A 88 8.51 -4.07 3.76
CA PRO A 88 8.50 -3.28 2.54
C PRO A 88 8.63 -1.77 2.82
N ILE A 89 9.31 -1.07 1.92
CA ILE A 89 9.28 0.40 1.78
C ILE A 89 8.36 0.75 0.62
N LEU A 90 7.31 1.53 0.86
CA LEU A 90 6.26 1.77 -0.13
C LEU A 90 6.51 3.04 -0.95
N SER A 91 7.20 4.03 -0.39
CA SER A 91 7.46 5.32 -1.04
C SER A 91 8.26 5.17 -2.34
N LYS A 92 9.10 4.14 -2.45
CA LYS A 92 9.95 3.89 -3.62
C LYS A 92 10.21 2.40 -3.84
N LEU A 93 9.55 1.78 -4.83
CA LEU A 93 9.59 0.31 -5.00
C LEU A 93 10.99 -0.26 -5.21
N LYS A 94 11.86 0.54 -5.81
CA LYS A 94 13.24 0.19 -6.12
C LYS A 94 14.09 -0.11 -4.88
N VAL A 95 13.69 0.39 -3.71
CA VAL A 95 14.34 0.15 -2.41
C VAL A 95 14.12 -1.30 -1.93
N ASN A 96 13.04 -1.94 -2.35
CA ASN A 96 12.73 -3.33 -2.03
C ASN A 96 13.49 -4.34 -2.90
N ILE A 97 14.69 -3.99 -3.37
CA ILE A 97 15.58 -4.87 -4.14
C ILE A 97 16.86 -4.96 -3.32
N GLY A 98 16.98 -6.03 -2.54
CA GLY A 98 18.05 -6.21 -1.55
C GLY A 98 19.45 -6.06 -2.15
N ASP A 99 19.67 -6.64 -3.32
CA ASP A 99 20.96 -6.67 -4.03
C ASP A 99 21.51 -5.29 -4.43
N ARG A 100 20.73 -4.21 -4.24
CA ARG A 100 21.17 -2.83 -4.50
C ARG A 100 22.00 -2.23 -3.38
N TYR A 101 22.11 -2.90 -2.24
CA TYR A 101 22.68 -2.34 -1.03
C TYR A 101 23.79 -3.25 -0.53
N GLU A 102 24.97 -2.69 -0.34
CA GLU A 102 26.05 -3.29 0.44
C GLU A 102 25.91 -2.80 1.89
N LEU A 103 26.19 -3.68 2.85
CA LEU A 103 26.14 -3.40 4.29
C LEU A 103 27.54 -3.20 4.86
#